data_AF-A0A3D5UU54-F1
#
_entry.id   AF-A0A3D5UU54-F1
#
_cell.length_a   1.000
_cell.length_b   1.000
_cell.length_c   1.000
_cell.angle_alpha   90.00
_cell.angle_beta   90.00
_cell.angle_gamma   90.00
#
_symmetry.space_group_name_H-M   'P 1'
#
loop_
_entity.id
_entity.type
_entity.pdbx_description
1 polymer ?
#
loop_
_entity_poly.entity_id
_entity_poly.type
_entity_poly.pdbx_seq_one_letter_code
_entity_poly.pdbx_strand_id
1 'polypeptide(L)'
;EPVAHLTCVGASKAEVDDVIRAYWDAGIRNIVALRGDMPELGAPYQAHPEGYQSTPELIEGIRKIADFNVIVSAYPEKHPESESIEADIELLRRKIDAGATRAITQFVFDTDQH
;
A
#
# COMPACT_ATOMS: atom_id res chain seq x y z
N GLU A 1 -12.78 9.53 11.65
CA GLU A 1 -11.35 9.68 11.97
C GLU A 1 -10.56 9.93 10.69
N PRO A 2 -9.42 10.66 10.73
CA PRO A 2 -8.58 10.87 9.56
C PRO A 2 -7.95 9.55 9.09
N VAL A 3 -7.71 9.47 7.78
CA VAL A 3 -7.01 8.36 7.13
C VAL A 3 -5.89 8.96 6.28
N ALA A 4 -4.64 8.63 6.61
CA ALA A 4 -3.49 9.15 5.87
C ALA A 4 -3.10 8.19 4.75
N HIS A 5 -2.93 8.71 3.55
CA HIS A 5 -2.27 7.97 2.48
C HIS A 5 -0.76 7.97 2.71
N LEU A 6 -0.13 6.81 2.53
CA LEU A 6 1.32 6.66 2.62
C LEU A 6 1.82 5.80 1.45
N THR A 7 2.76 6.33 0.68
CA THR A 7 3.44 5.63 -0.41
C THR A 7 4.89 5.33 -0.05
N CYS A 8 5.45 4.23 -0.56
CA CYS A 8 6.86 3.90 -0.38
C CYS A 8 7.74 4.16 -1.61
N VAL A 9 7.17 4.56 -2.74
CA VAL A 9 7.94 4.92 -3.95
C VAL A 9 8.93 6.05 -3.67
N GLY A 10 10.17 5.89 -4.15
CA GLY A 10 11.18 6.94 -4.14
C GLY A 10 11.76 7.32 -2.77
N ALA A 11 11.41 6.63 -1.68
CA ALA A 11 11.90 6.92 -0.33
C ALA A 11 12.57 5.72 0.34
N SER A 12 13.59 5.99 1.16
CA SER A 12 14.21 4.98 2.01
C SER A 12 13.26 4.51 3.12
N LYS A 13 13.53 3.33 3.70
CA LYS A 13 12.78 2.82 4.86
C LYS A 13 12.83 3.81 6.03
N ALA A 14 13.98 4.45 6.25
CA ALA A 14 14.15 5.42 7.34
C ALA A 14 13.21 6.63 7.18
N GLU A 15 13.14 7.22 5.98
CA GLU A 15 12.25 8.35 5.71
C GLU A 15 10.78 7.96 5.87
N VAL A 16 10.38 6.79 5.36
CA VAL A 16 9.01 6.29 5.50
C VAL A 16 8.67 6.01 6.96
N ASP A 17 9.58 5.40 7.72
CA ASP A 17 9.39 5.10 9.14
C ASP A 17 9.23 6.37 9.99
N ASP A 18 9.97 7.44 9.67
CA ASP A 18 9.84 8.74 10.33
C ASP A 18 8.47 9.36 10.09
N VAL A 19 7.93 9.25 8.87
CA VAL A 19 6.55 9.67 8.57
C VAL A 19 5.53 8.83 9.35
N ILE A 20 5.72 7.51 9.45
CA ILE A 20 4.83 6.62 10.21
C ILE A 20 4.81 7.02 11.69
N ARG A 21 5.97 7.27 12.29
CA ARG A 21 6.07 7.74 13.69
C ARG A 21 5.37 9.10 13.87
N ALA A 22 5.60 10.04 12.96
CA ALA A 22 4.96 11.35 13.00
C ALA A 22 3.43 11.25 12.92
N TYR A 23 2.88 10.36 12.09
CA TYR A 23 1.45 10.08 12.06
C TYR A 23 0.93 9.54 13.40
N TRP A 24 1.67 8.63 14.02
CA TRP A 24 1.28 8.10 15.32
C TRP A 24 1.26 9.20 16.40
N ASP A 25 2.30 10.03 16.45
CA ASP A 25 2.41 11.13 17.42
C ASP A 25 1.34 12.20 17.20
N ALA A 26 0.91 12.42 15.95
CA ALA A 26 -0.20 13.29 15.59
C ALA A 26 -1.59 12.71 15.89
N GLY A 27 -1.68 11.49 16.42
CA GLY A 27 -2.95 10.83 16.76
C GLY A 27 -3.64 10.13 15.59
N ILE A 28 -2.98 9.98 14.44
CA ILE A 28 -3.52 9.23 13.29
C ILE A 28 -3.37 7.73 13.58
N ARG A 29 -4.44 6.97 13.34
CA ARG A 29 -4.48 5.51 13.59
C ARG A 29 -4.84 4.69 12.35
N ASN A 30 -5.21 5.36 11.25
CA ASN A 30 -5.63 4.71 10.01
C ASN A 30 -4.67 5.13 8.88
N ILE A 31 -4.04 4.15 8.23
CA ILE A 31 -3.14 4.38 7.09
C ILE A 31 -3.66 3.60 5.88
N VAL A 32 -3.77 4.27 4.73
CA VAL A 32 -3.89 3.61 3.43
C VAL A 32 -2.48 3.41 2.89
N ALA A 33 -2.00 2.17 2.98
CA ALA A 33 -0.66 1.78 2.55
C ALA A 33 -0.65 1.46 1.06
N LEU A 34 0.10 2.26 0.31
CA LEU A 34 0.19 2.20 -1.14
C LEU A 34 1.64 2.00 -1.57
N ARG A 35 1.83 1.36 -2.73
CA ARG A 35 3.13 1.38 -3.39
C ARG A 35 3.49 2.81 -3.82
N GLY A 36 2.54 3.49 -4.46
CA GLY A 36 2.76 4.74 -5.18
C GLY A 36 3.09 4.50 -6.65
N ASP A 37 3.14 5.59 -7.40
CA ASP A 37 3.39 5.62 -8.83
C ASP A 37 4.76 6.20 -9.13
N MET A 38 5.37 5.77 -10.24
CA MET A 38 6.61 6.39 -10.71
C MET A 38 6.35 7.85 -11.13
N PRO A 39 7.30 8.77 -10.88
CA PRO A 39 7.15 10.16 -11.31
C PRO A 39 6.96 10.31 -12.82
N GLU A 40 7.56 9.42 -13.60
CA GLU A 40 7.36 9.33 -15.04
C GLU A 40 6.21 8.37 -15.35
N LEU A 41 5.20 8.89 -16.05
CA LEU A 41 4.01 8.13 -16.40
C LEU A 41 4.38 6.97 -17.33
N GLY A 42 4.03 5.75 -16.91
CA GLY A 42 4.27 4.53 -17.69
C GLY A 42 5.67 3.93 -17.53
N ALA A 43 6.56 4.55 -16.74
CA ALA A 43 7.81 3.92 -16.37
C ALA A 43 7.56 2.70 -15.46
N PRO A 44 8.33 1.60 -15.61
CA PRO A 44 8.20 0.46 -14.72
C PRO A 44 8.52 0.87 -13.29
N TYR A 45 7.77 0.33 -12.33
CA TYR A 45 8.01 0.62 -10.93
C TYR A 45 9.43 0.24 -10.50
N GLN A 46 10.11 1.16 -9.83
CA GLN A 46 11.41 0.94 -9.21
C GLN A 46 11.37 1.43 -7.77
N ALA A 47 11.55 0.49 -6.83
CA ALA A 47 11.70 0.85 -5.42
C ALA A 47 13.01 1.61 -5.20
N HIS A 48 13.03 2.49 -4.19
CA HIS A 48 14.29 3.06 -3.71
C HIS A 48 15.22 1.91 -3.26
N PRO A 49 16.55 1.98 -3.52
CA PRO A 49 17.48 0.90 -3.16
C PRO A 49 17.44 0.52 -1.67
N GLU A 50 17.20 1.51 -0.81
CA GLU A 50 17.06 1.35 0.64
C GLU A 50 15.60 1.44 1.11
N GLY A 51 14.64 1.40 0.18
CA GLY A 51 13.21 1.54 0.44
C GLY A 51 12.51 0.21 0.72
N TYR A 52 11.22 0.29 1.05
CA TYR A 52 10.34 -0.87 1.06
C TYR A 52 10.17 -1.39 -0.37
N GLN A 53 10.44 -2.69 -0.58
CA GLN A 53 10.48 -3.26 -1.94
C GLN A 53 9.10 -3.63 -2.46
N SER A 54 8.11 -3.76 -1.56
CA SER A 54 6.74 -4.09 -1.91
C SER A 54 5.76 -3.54 -0.88
N THR A 55 4.47 -3.44 -1.25
CA THR A 55 3.42 -3.04 -0.31
C THR A 55 3.30 -3.97 0.90
N PRO A 56 3.39 -5.31 0.78
CA PRO A 56 3.49 -6.20 1.94
C PRO A 56 4.62 -5.82 2.91
N GLU A 57 5.84 -5.52 2.42
CA GLU A 57 6.93 -5.09 3.30
C GLU A 57 6.64 -3.76 4.01
N LEU A 58 6.00 -2.81 3.32
CA LEU A 58 5.56 -1.55 3.93
C LEU A 58 4.56 -1.80 5.06
N ILE A 59 3.59 -2.70 4.86
CA ILE A 59 2.59 -3.05 5.87
C ILE A 59 3.26 -3.64 7.10
N GLU A 60 4.19 -4.57 6.92
CA GLU A 60 4.99 -5.14 8.03
C GLU A 60 5.77 -4.04 8.77
N GLY A 61 6.35 -3.09 8.05
CA GLY A 61 7.04 -1.93 8.62
C GLY A 61 6.11 -1.08 9.50
N ILE A 62 4.94 -0.72 8.97
CA ILE A 62 3.91 0.02 9.70
C ILE A 62 3.52 -0.72 10.99
N ARG A 63 3.23 -2.02 10.90
CA ARG A 63 2.82 -2.86 12.05
C ARG A 63 3.90 -3.04 13.10
N LYS A 64 5.19 -2.94 12.73
CA LYS A 64 6.32 -2.97 13.69
C LYS A 64 6.46 -1.68 14.48
N ILE A 65 6.05 -0.55 13.93
CA ILE A 65 6.20 0.77 14.57
C ILE A 65 5.08 1.00 15.57
N ALA A 66 3.82 0.79 15.19
CA ALA A 66 2.66 0.95 16.07
C ALA A 66 1.42 0.22 15.57
N ASP A 67 0.39 0.16 16.41
CA ASP A 67 -0.87 -0.56 16.13
C ASP A 67 -1.82 0.25 15.22
N PHE A 68 -1.41 0.45 13.97
CA PHE A 68 -2.24 1.10 12.95
C PHE A 68 -3.30 0.15 12.37
N ASN A 69 -4.47 0.70 12.05
CA ASN A 69 -5.40 0.11 11.11
C ASN A 69 -4.87 0.35 9.69
N VAL A 70 -4.39 -0.72 9.06
CA VAL A 70 -3.82 -0.64 7.71
C VAL A 70 -4.89 -1.01 6.68
N ILE A 71 -5.09 -0.11 5.72
CA ILE A 71 -6.01 -0.23 4.60
C ILE A 71 -5.18 -0.37 3.33
N VAL A 72 -5.58 -1.23 2.40
CA VAL A 72 -4.82 -1.48 1.16
C VAL A 72 -5.68 -1.34 -0.09
N SER A 73 -5.04 -1.19 -1.24
CA SER A 73 -5.71 -1.24 -2.54
C SER A 73 -6.06 -2.67 -2.97
N ALA A 74 -7.25 -2.82 -3.55
CA ALA A 74 -7.70 -3.99 -4.30
C ALA A 74 -8.15 -3.56 -5.71
N TYR A 75 -8.00 -4.44 -6.70
CA TYR A 75 -8.31 -4.13 -8.10
C TYR A 75 -9.29 -5.15 -8.67
N PRO A 76 -10.60 -4.82 -8.76
CA PRO A 76 -11.60 -5.74 -9.29
C PRO A 76 -11.30 -6.24 -10.71
N GLU A 77 -10.64 -5.39 -11.52
CA GLU A 77 -10.28 -5.66 -12.91
C GLU A 77 -8.78 -5.97 -13.12
N LYS A 78 -8.04 -6.33 -12.05
CA LYS A 78 -6.56 -6.49 -12.01
C LYS A 78 -5.81 -5.16 -12.05
N HIS A 79 -4.70 -5.06 -11.32
CA HIS A 79 -3.77 -3.95 -11.51
C HIS A 79 -3.13 -4.00 -12.92
N PRO A 80 -2.92 -2.86 -13.62
CA PRO A 80 -2.33 -2.83 -14.95
C PRO A 80 -0.96 -3.50 -15.05
N GLU A 81 -0.15 -3.41 -13.99
CA GLU A 81 1.18 -4.01 -13.92
C GLU A 81 1.21 -5.45 -13.37
N SER A 82 0.07 -6.00 -12.90
CA SER A 82 0.02 -7.39 -12.46
C SER A 82 0.03 -8.34 -13.68
N GLU A 83 0.78 -9.43 -13.59
CA GLU A 83 0.93 -10.40 -14.70
C GLU A 83 -0.41 -11.09 -15.05
N SER A 84 -1.23 -11.41 -14.05
CA SER A 84 -2.56 -12.00 -14.20
C SER A 84 -3.48 -11.59 -13.04
N ILE A 85 -4.78 -11.93 -13.13
CA ILE A 85 -5.75 -11.70 -12.04
C ILE A 85 -5.33 -12.51 -10.80
N GLU A 86 -4.86 -13.74 -11.00
CA GLU A 86 -4.41 -14.63 -9.93
C GLU A 86 -3.19 -14.04 -9.22
N ALA A 87 -2.25 -13.45 -9.96
CA ALA A 87 -1.10 -12.77 -9.37
C ALA A 87 -1.53 -11.54 -8.54
N ASP A 88 -2.54 -10.79 -8.99
CA ASP A 88 -3.09 -9.65 -8.26
C ASP A 88 -3.78 -10.07 -6.95
N ILE A 89 -4.59 -11.13 -7.01
CA ILE A 89 -5.27 -11.73 -5.86
C ILE A 89 -4.24 -12.28 -4.87
N GLU A 90 -3.19 -12.96 -5.34
CA GLU A 90 -2.13 -13.47 -4.47
C GLU A 90 -1.37 -12.32 -3.79
N LEU A 91 -1.12 -11.21 -4.51
CA LEU A 91 -0.55 -10.03 -3.90
C LEU A 91 -1.48 -9.42 -2.84
N LEU A 92 -2.79 -9.35 -3.10
CA LEU A 92 -3.78 -8.90 -2.11
C LEU A 92 -3.78 -9.81 -0.88
N ARG A 93 -3.71 -11.13 -1.06
CA ARG A 93 -3.57 -12.11 0.02
C ARG A 93 -2.33 -11.81 0.86
N ARG A 94 -1.17 -11.61 0.22
CA ARG A 94 0.08 -11.26 0.92
C ARG A 94 -0.02 -9.94 1.70
N LYS A 95 -0.78 -8.95 1.21
CA LYS A 95 -1.06 -7.72 1.96
C LYS A 95 -1.89 -7.99 3.22
N ILE A 96 -2.88 -8.88 3.14
CA ILE A 96 -3.70 -9.31 4.29
C ILE A 96 -2.83 -10.05 5.31
N ASP A 97 -2.04 -11.03 4.85
CA ASP A 97 -1.13 -11.80 5.70
C ASP A 97 -0.08 -10.91 6.40
N ALA A 98 0.34 -9.81 5.77
CA ALA A 98 1.24 -8.81 6.35
C ALA A 98 0.59 -7.93 7.44
N GLY A 99 -0.75 -7.96 7.58
CA GLY A 99 -1.49 -7.22 8.60
C GLY A 99 -2.42 -6.14 8.09
N ALA A 100 -2.80 -6.16 6.80
CA ALA A 100 -3.89 -5.31 6.32
C ALA A 100 -5.23 -5.74 6.92
N THR A 101 -6.00 -4.76 7.38
CA THR A 101 -7.29 -4.98 8.07
C THR A 101 -8.49 -4.75 7.15
N ARG A 102 -8.32 -3.95 6.09
CA ARG A 102 -9.38 -3.57 5.15
C ARG A 102 -8.78 -3.34 3.76
N ALA A 103 -9.60 -3.49 2.73
CA ALA A 103 -9.26 -3.10 1.37
C ALA A 103 -10.24 -2.05 0.84
N ILE A 104 -9.75 -1.18 -0.05
CA ILE A 104 -10.55 -0.26 -0.85
C ILE A 104 -10.28 -0.60 -2.32
N THR A 105 -11.34 -0.79 -3.09
CA THR A 105 -11.23 -1.12 -4.51
C THR A 105 -10.84 0.12 -5.33
N GLN A 106 -10.16 -0.09 -6.44
CA GLN A 106 -10.19 0.88 -7.54
C GLN A 106 -11.64 1.07 -8.01
N PHE A 107 -11.95 2.25 -8.56
CA PHE A 107 -13.27 2.51 -9.14
C PHE A 107 -13.56 1.53 -10.29
N VAL A 108 -14.82 1.18 -10.45
CA VAL A 108 -15.35 0.40 -11.58
C VAL A 108 -16.61 1.10 -12.10
N PHE A 109 -16.92 0.91 -13.37
CA PHE A 109 -18.15 1.43 -13.97
C PHE A 109 -19.24 0.37 -14.12
N ASP A 110 -18.87 -0.91 -14.22
CA ASP A 110 -19.79 -2.04 -14.21
C ASP A 110 -19.90 -2.60 -12.79
N THR A 111 -21.00 -2.29 -12.10
CA THR A 111 -21.25 -2.77 -10.74
C THR A 111 -21.94 -4.13 -10.68
N ASP A 112 -22.51 -4.60 -11.80
CA ASP A 112 -23.17 -5.91 -11.81
C ASP A 112 -22.11 -7.03 -11.88
N GLN A 113 -20.92 -6.70 -12.40
CA GLN A 113 -19.78 -7.60 -12.48
C GLN A 113 -18.91 -7.67 -11.20
N HIS A 114 -19.05 -6.72 -10.26
CA HIS A 114 -18.10 -6.48 -9.15
C HIS A 114 -18.76 -6.16 -7.80
#